data_AF-A0A0F2N833-F1
#
_entry.id   AF-A0A0F2N833-F1
#
_cell.length_a   1.000
_cell.length_b   1.000
_cell.length_c   1.000
_cell.angle_alpha   90.00
_cell.angle_beta   90.00
_cell.angle_gamma   90.00
#
_symmetry.space_group_name_H-M   'P 1'
#
loop_
_entity.id
_entity.type
_entity.pdbx_description
1 polymer ?
#
loop_
_entity_poly.entity_id
_entity_poly.type
_entity_poly.pdbx_seq_one_letter_code
_entity_poly.pdbx_strand_id
1 'polypeptide(L)'
;MPTKPTSQEDEYFARKEFEKKQKLKAEQSKNLNAEQRRELQQAHYMRCPKCGMELVEIGYKNVMIDQCTGCEGVWFDPGELEKVSDLEKTGLEKLFNVFKKS
;
A
#
# COMPACT_ATOMS: atom_id res chain seq x y z
N MET A 1 31.43 50.85 -12.14
CA MET A 1 30.72 50.78 -10.84
C MET A 1 29.65 49.70 -10.99
N PRO A 2 29.54 48.70 -10.10
CA PRO A 2 28.48 47.71 -10.23
C PRO A 2 27.15 48.40 -9.91
N THR A 3 26.27 48.47 -10.91
CA THR A 3 24.95 49.08 -10.78
C THR A 3 24.12 48.29 -9.78
N LYS A 4 23.50 48.98 -8.83
CA LYS A 4 22.58 48.37 -7.86
C LYS A 4 21.41 47.74 -8.63
N PRO A 5 21.05 46.47 -8.39
CA PRO A 5 19.95 45.83 -9.11
C PRO A 5 18.67 46.64 -8.91
N THR A 6 17.87 46.71 -9.98
CA THR A 6 16.61 47.44 -9.99
C THR A 6 15.55 46.68 -9.20
N SER A 7 14.58 47.38 -8.60
CA SER A 7 13.50 46.76 -7.80
C SER A 7 12.77 45.62 -8.52
N GLN A 8 12.70 45.66 -9.85
CA GLN A 8 12.03 44.64 -10.66
C GLN A 8 12.85 43.35 -10.80
N GLU A 9 14.19 43.45 -10.83
CA GLU A 9 15.08 42.28 -10.87
C GLU A 9 15.01 41.52 -9.54
N ASP A 10 15.03 42.22 -8.42
CA ASP A 10 14.93 41.63 -7.08
C ASP A 10 13.60 40.89 -6.88
N GLU A 11 12.48 41.48 -7.32
CA GLU A 11 11.16 40.84 -7.29
C GLU A 11 11.09 39.58 -8.17
N TYR A 12 11.73 39.61 -9.35
CA TYR A 12 11.83 38.45 -10.24
C TYR A 12 12.60 37.31 -9.58
N PHE A 13 13.77 37.60 -8.99
CA PHE A 13 14.58 36.60 -8.30
C PHE A 13 13.81 36.00 -7.11
N ALA A 14 13.17 36.83 -6.29
CA ALA A 14 12.37 36.36 -5.15
C ALA A 14 11.24 35.40 -5.58
N ARG A 15 10.53 35.71 -6.68
CA ARG A 15 9.48 34.83 -7.21
C ARG A 15 10.03 33.49 -7.69
N LYS A 16 11.17 33.49 -8.37
CA LYS A 16 11.84 32.28 -8.86
C LYS A 16 12.36 31.40 -7.74
N GLU A 17 12.93 32.01 -6.70
CA GLU A 17 13.35 31.29 -5.50
C GLU A 17 12.17 30.65 -4.77
N PHE A 18 11.06 31.38 -4.62
CA PHE A 18 9.85 30.85 -4.02
C PHE A 18 9.29 29.66 -4.82
N GLU A 19 9.16 29.79 -6.15
CA GLU A 19 8.70 28.71 -7.03
C GLU A 19 9.61 27.47 -6.93
N LYS A 20 10.93 27.67 -6.94
CA LYS A 20 11.92 26.59 -6.79
C LYS A 20 11.80 25.92 -5.42
N LYS A 21 11.63 26.69 -4.35
CA LYS A 21 11.45 26.19 -2.99
C LYS A 21 10.14 25.42 -2.84
N GLN A 22 9.05 25.89 -3.47
CA GLN A 22 7.77 25.17 -3.50
C GLN A 22 7.91 23.83 -4.22
N LYS A 23 8.54 23.82 -5.40
CA LYS A 23 8.81 22.59 -6.16
C LYS A 23 9.67 21.60 -5.38
N LEU A 24 10.75 22.09 -4.75
CA LEU A 24 11.62 21.24 -3.93
C LEU A 24 10.87 20.63 -2.74
N LYS A 25 10.07 21.43 -2.03
CA LYS A 25 9.24 20.94 -0.92
C LYS A 25 8.22 19.90 -1.38
N ALA A 26 7.58 20.13 -2.53
CA ALA A 26 6.61 19.19 -3.10
C ALA A 26 7.27 17.87 -3.54
N GLU A 27 8.50 17.94 -4.05
CA GLU A 27 9.27 16.73 -4.40
C GLU A 27 9.71 15.97 -3.15
N GLN A 28 10.23 16.69 -2.15
CA GLN A 28 10.59 16.12 -0.85
C GLN A 28 9.40 15.44 -0.19
N SER A 29 8.21 16.06 -0.18
CA SER A 29 7.03 15.45 0.42
C SER A 29 6.54 14.21 -0.31
N LYS A 30 6.63 14.17 -1.66
CA LYS A 30 6.35 12.96 -2.44
C LYS A 30 7.30 11.82 -2.09
N ASN A 31 8.59 12.11 -2.00
CA ASN A 31 9.60 11.10 -1.65
C ASN A 31 9.37 10.55 -0.25
N LEU A 32 9.14 11.43 0.74
CA LEU A 32 8.81 11.03 2.10
C LEU A 32 7.53 10.18 2.15
N ASN A 33 6.48 10.53 1.39
CA ASN A 33 5.27 9.74 1.35
C ASN A 33 5.49 8.35 0.74
N ALA A 34 6.28 8.26 -0.33
CA ALA A 34 6.62 6.99 -0.96
C ALA A 34 7.45 6.09 -0.03
N GLU A 35 8.39 6.67 0.71
CA GLU A 35 9.19 5.98 1.72
C GLU A 35 8.30 5.46 2.87
N GLN A 36 7.48 6.33 3.46
CA GLN A 36 6.52 5.95 4.50
C GLN A 36 5.59 4.82 4.06
N ARG A 37 5.10 4.85 2.81
CA ARG A 37 4.25 3.77 2.27
C ARG A 37 4.99 2.44 2.20
N ARG A 38 6.26 2.44 1.80
CA ARG A 38 7.09 1.23 1.73
C ARG A 38 7.35 0.66 3.12
N GLU A 39 7.67 1.52 4.09
CA GLU A 39 7.88 1.11 5.48
C GLU A 39 6.61 0.47 6.07
N LEU A 40 5.45 1.10 5.87
CA LEU A 40 4.16 0.54 6.30
C LEU A 40 3.86 -0.80 5.62
N GLN A 41 4.07 -0.89 4.30
CA GLN A 41 3.86 -2.13 3.56
C GLN A 41 4.75 -3.27 4.09
N GLN A 42 6.03 -2.97 4.38
CA GLN A 42 6.96 -3.94 4.92
C GLN A 42 6.58 -4.38 6.34
N ALA A 43 6.14 -3.46 7.20
CA ALA A 43 5.73 -3.77 8.56
C ALA A 43 4.52 -4.72 8.62
N HIS A 44 3.63 -4.65 7.63
CA HIS A 44 2.44 -5.50 7.53
C HIS A 44 2.63 -6.74 6.64
N TYR A 45 3.76 -6.87 5.94
CA TYR A 45 4.02 -8.01 5.06
C TYR A 45 4.05 -9.33 5.86
N MET A 46 3.31 -10.34 5.40
CA MET A 46 3.11 -11.63 6.07
C MET A 46 2.60 -11.51 7.52
N ARG A 47 1.86 -10.43 7.84
CA ARG A 47 1.21 -10.23 9.13
C ARG A 47 -0.30 -10.23 8.97
N CYS A 48 -0.96 -10.97 9.86
CA CYS A 48 -2.41 -11.04 9.89
C CYS A 48 -3.00 -9.67 10.23
N PRO A 49 -3.84 -9.07 9.38
CA PRO A 49 -4.44 -7.76 9.65
C PRO A 49 -5.51 -7.81 10.75
N LYS A 50 -5.97 -9.00 11.16
CA LYS A 50 -6.92 -9.17 12.27
C LYS A 50 -6.26 -9.16 13.65
N CYS A 51 -5.09 -9.78 13.80
CA CYS A 51 -4.46 -9.98 15.12
C CYS A 51 -2.96 -9.69 15.18
N GLY A 52 -2.32 -9.33 14.05
CA GLY A 52 -0.89 -8.99 13.98
C GLY A 52 0.07 -10.18 14.00
N MET A 53 -0.41 -11.41 14.16
CA MET A 53 0.45 -12.61 14.15
C MET A 53 0.94 -12.97 12.74
N GLU A 54 1.93 -13.85 12.66
CA GLU A 54 2.53 -14.28 11.39
C GLU A 54 1.54 -15.09 10.54
N LEU A 55 1.55 -14.81 9.24
CA LEU A 55 0.96 -15.64 8.21
C LEU A 55 2.00 -16.67 7.76
N VAL A 56 1.58 -17.93 7.64
CA VAL A 56 2.40 -19.03 7.13
C VAL A 56 1.75 -19.62 5.89
N GLU A 57 2.56 -19.89 4.88
CA GLU A 57 2.11 -20.48 3.62
C GLU A 57 1.85 -21.97 3.83
N ILE A 58 0.64 -22.43 3.47
CA ILE A 58 0.23 -23.83 3.56
C ILE A 58 -0.33 -24.30 2.22
N GLY A 59 -0.06 -25.55 1.86
CA GLY A 59 -0.61 -26.16 0.65
C GLY A 59 -2.01 -26.73 0.89
N TYR A 60 -3.00 -26.26 0.14
CA TYR A 60 -4.37 -26.78 0.13
C TYR A 60 -4.81 -27.15 -1.29
N LYS A 61 -5.02 -28.46 -1.55
CA LYS A 61 -5.57 -28.97 -2.81
C LYS A 61 -4.92 -28.38 -4.08
N ASN A 62 -3.59 -28.26 -4.08
CA ASN A 62 -2.76 -27.66 -5.15
C ASN A 62 -2.80 -26.13 -5.26
N VAL A 63 -3.29 -25.42 -4.24
CA VAL A 63 -3.18 -23.96 -4.11
C VAL A 63 -2.41 -23.65 -2.84
N MET A 64 -1.48 -22.71 -2.90
CA MET A 64 -0.82 -22.18 -1.71
C MET A 64 -1.73 -21.12 -1.10
N ILE A 65 -1.90 -21.12 0.22
CA ILE A 65 -2.73 -20.16 0.93
C ILE A 65 -2.00 -19.70 2.19
N ASP A 66 -2.27 -18.48 2.63
CA ASP A 66 -1.66 -17.92 3.83
C ASP A 66 -2.58 -18.11 5.04
N GLN A 67 -2.12 -18.87 6.04
CA GLN A 67 -2.86 -19.08 7.29
C GLN A 67 -2.22 -18.33 8.46
N CYS A 68 -3.04 -17.62 9.23
CA CYS A 68 -2.61 -16.97 10.45
C CYS A 68 -2.39 -17.97 11.59
N THR A 69 -1.22 -17.89 12.23
CA THR A 69 -0.82 -18.74 13.36
C THR A 69 -1.54 -18.42 14.68
N GLY A 70 -2.22 -17.27 14.79
CA GLY A 70 -2.87 -16.83 16.02
C GLY A 70 -4.39 -16.94 16.02
N CYS A 71 -5.03 -16.46 14.95
CA CYS A 71 -6.51 -16.43 14.87
C CYS A 71 -7.07 -17.36 13.80
N GLU A 72 -6.22 -18.19 13.18
CA GLU A 72 -6.57 -19.22 12.18
C GLU A 72 -7.24 -18.66 10.90
N GLY A 73 -7.21 -17.35 10.70
CA GLY A 73 -7.74 -16.71 9.50
C GLY A 73 -6.92 -17.06 8.26
N VAL A 74 -7.60 -17.26 7.13
CA VAL A 74 -7.00 -17.61 5.83
C VAL A 74 -7.04 -16.40 4.90
N TRP A 75 -5.92 -16.15 4.22
CA TRP A 75 -5.70 -15.06 3.28
C TRP A 75 -5.29 -15.65 1.94
N PHE A 76 -5.74 -15.00 0.86
CA PHE A 76 -5.51 -15.43 -0.51
C PHE A 76 -4.86 -14.29 -1.28
N ASP A 77 -3.87 -14.61 -2.10
CA ASP A 77 -3.37 -13.66 -3.07
C ASP A 77 -4.36 -13.47 -4.24
N PRO A 78 -4.26 -12.35 -4.99
CA PRO A 78 -5.08 -12.13 -6.17
C PRO A 78 -4.96 -13.31 -7.16
N GLY A 79 -6.08 -13.95 -7.52
CA GLY A 79 -6.09 -15.08 -8.44
C GLY A 79 -6.02 -16.47 -7.79
N GLU A 80 -5.76 -16.56 -6.48
CA GLU A 80 -5.72 -17.85 -5.76
C GLU A 80 -7.12 -18.31 -5.33
N LEU A 81 -7.95 -17.37 -4.90
CA LEU A 81 -9.32 -17.67 -4.47
C LEU A 81 -10.16 -18.27 -5.59
N GLU A 82 -9.96 -17.83 -6.83
CA GLU A 82 -10.61 -18.36 -8.04
C GLU A 82 -10.24 -19.84 -8.24
N LYS A 83 -8.96 -20.19 -8.07
CA LYS A 83 -8.48 -21.58 -8.19
C LYS A 83 -9.10 -22.48 -7.12
N VAL A 84 -9.27 -21.98 -5.90
CA VAL A 84 -9.92 -22.73 -4.81
C VAL A 84 -11.43 -22.83 -5.02
N SER A 85 -12.06 -21.78 -5.56
CA SER A 85 -13.50 -21.73 -5.85
C SER A 85 -13.92 -22.73 -6.94
N ASP A 86 -13.08 -22.92 -7.94
CA ASP A 86 -13.32 -23.93 -8.98
C ASP A 86 -13.26 -25.36 -8.45
N LEU A 87 -12.48 -25.60 -7.38
CA LEU A 87 -12.34 -26.90 -6.72
C LEU A 87 -13.51 -27.21 -5.76
N GLU A 88 -14.18 -26.19 -5.21
CA GLU A 88 -15.26 -26.34 -4.23
C GLU A 88 -16.55 -25.58 -4.60
N LYS A 89 -16.99 -25.71 -5.86
CA LYS A 89 -18.24 -25.10 -6.36
C LYS A 89 -19.45 -25.29 -5.44
N THR A 90 -19.50 -26.37 -4.64
CA THR A 90 -20.62 -26.64 -3.72
C THR A 90 -20.46 -26.09 -2.31
N GLY A 91 -19.24 -25.82 -1.84
CA GLY A 91 -18.93 -25.42 -0.46
C GLY A 91 -18.77 -23.92 -0.30
N LEU A 92 -18.04 -23.29 -1.22
CA LEU A 92 -17.77 -21.85 -1.19
C LEU A 92 -18.99 -21.02 -1.56
N GLU A 93 -19.83 -21.46 -2.50
CA GLU A 93 -21.10 -20.78 -2.83
C GLU A 93 -22.01 -20.61 -1.60
N LYS A 94 -22.01 -21.58 -0.68
CA LYS A 94 -22.78 -21.51 0.56
C LYS A 94 -22.19 -20.49 1.54
N LEU A 95 -20.87 -20.36 1.62
CA LEU A 95 -20.18 -19.36 2.43
C LEU A 95 -20.41 -17.94 1.88
N PHE A 96 -20.27 -17.72 0.57
CA PHE A 96 -20.51 -16.42 -0.06
C PHE A 96 -21.94 -15.91 0.12
N ASN A 97 -22.95 -16.79 0.12
CA ASN A 97 -24.34 -16.41 0.39
C ASN A 97 -24.61 -15.98 1.83
N VAL A 98 -23.75 -16.34 2.78
CA VAL A 98 -23.82 -15.87 4.18
C VAL A 98 -23.25 -14.46 4.30
N PHE A 99 -22.11 -14.18 3.65
CA PHE A 99 -21.49 -12.85 3.66
C PHE A 99 -22.23 -11.80 2.84
N LYS A 100 -23.06 -12.20 1.86
CA LYS A 100 -23.89 -11.29 1.05
C LYS A 100 -25.18 -10.84 1.75
N LYS A 101 -25.50 -11.41 2.92
CA LYS A 101 -26.80 -11.21 3.59
C LYS A 101 -26.72 -10.43 4.91
N SER A 102 -25.63 -9.68 5.15
CA SER A 102 -25.53 -8.74 6.27
C SER A 102 -25.26 -7.32 5.80
#